data_AF-A0A6G0FM42-F1
#
_entry.id   AF-A0A6G0FM42-F1
#
_cell.length_a   1.000
_cell.length_b   1.000
_cell.length_c   1.000
_cell.angle_alpha   90.00
_cell.angle_beta   90.00
_cell.angle_gamma   90.00
#
_symmetry.space_group_name_H-M   'P 1'
#
loop_
_entity.id
_entity.type
_entity.pdbx_description
1 polymer ?
#
loop_
_entity_poly.entity_id
_entity_poly.type
_entity_poly.pdbx_seq_one_letter_code
_entity_poly.pdbx_strand_id
1 'polypeptide(L)'
;MSEEFNYFRDRNIGKLFDLVLQVSNELHVTHQRLHAMEALLVRHGVLSAGELSALEPTEEEQRILDEQRDRVIARLMRIVTESGPAEHPLRDQWESTLQKTG
;
A
#
# COMPACT_ATOMS: atom_id res chain seq x y z
N MET A 1 15.80 13.33 25.71
CA MET A 1 14.84 12.83 24.70
C MET A 1 15.43 13.22 23.36
N SER A 2 15.80 12.22 22.55
CA SER A 2 16.60 12.40 21.33
C SER A 2 15.95 13.45 20.42
N GLU A 3 16.72 14.43 19.96
CA GLU A 3 16.34 15.23 18.80
C GLU A 3 16.10 14.23 17.67
N GLU A 4 14.83 14.05 17.33
CA GLU A 4 14.41 13.35 16.13
C GLU A 4 15.09 14.08 14.97
N PHE A 5 15.91 13.37 14.19
CA PHE A 5 16.64 13.94 13.06
C PHE A 5 15.63 14.54 12.07
N ASN A 6 15.32 15.83 12.23
CA ASN A 6 14.47 16.59 11.33
C ASN A 6 15.31 16.93 10.08
N TYR A 7 15.54 15.91 9.25
CA TYR A 7 16.29 16.02 8.00
C TYR A 7 15.64 17.02 7.04
N PHE A 8 14.32 17.22 7.18
CA PHE A 8 13.55 18.20 6.43
C PHE A 8 13.10 19.34 7.35
N ARG A 9 13.29 20.59 6.91
CA ARG A 9 12.85 21.79 7.65
C ARG A 9 11.33 21.90 7.78
N ASP A 10 10.61 21.23 6.88
CA ASP A 10 9.14 21.15 6.90
C ASP A 10 8.72 19.78 7.46
N ARG A 11 7.98 19.82 8.58
CA ARG A 11 7.43 18.63 9.25
C ARG A 11 6.51 17.81 8.34
N ASN A 12 5.83 18.43 7.38
CA ASN A 12 4.97 17.74 6.42
C ASN A 12 5.79 16.93 5.41
N ILE A 13 6.96 17.43 5.01
CA ILE A 13 7.88 16.70 4.12
C ILE A 13 8.49 15.51 4.85
N GLY A 14 8.89 15.68 6.12
CA GLY A 14 9.35 14.57 6.96
C GLY A 14 8.30 13.45 7.08
N LYS A 15 7.05 13.80 7.41
CA LYS A 15 5.94 12.84 7.47
C LYS A 15 5.67 12.13 6.14
N LEU A 16 5.71 12.85 5.03
CA LEU A 16 5.53 12.25 3.71
C LEU A 16 6.65 11.26 3.41
N PHE A 17 7.90 11.62 3.75
CA PHE A 17 9.04 10.74 3.56
C PHE A 17 8.93 9.47 4.41
N ASP A 18 8.51 9.58 5.67
CA ASP A 18 8.28 8.42 6.54
C ASP A 18 7.19 7.49 5.98
N LEU A 19 6.09 8.05 5.45
CA LEU A 19 5.04 7.27 4.78
C LEU A 19 5.57 6.56 3.53
N VAL A 20 6.39 7.24 2.73
CA VAL A 20 7.02 6.64 1.54
C VAL A 20 7.96 5.50 1.94
N LEU A 21 8.76 5.67 2.99
CA LEU A 21 9.63 4.62 3.51
C LEU A 21 8.82 3.43 4.02
N GLN A 22 7.74 3.68 4.76
CA GLN A 22 6.86 2.62 5.24
C GLN A 22 6.24 1.83 4.08
N VAL A 23 5.67 2.52 3.09
CA VAL A 23 5.09 1.88 1.89
C VAL A 23 6.14 1.10 1.11
N SER A 24 7.35 1.64 0.99
CA SER A 24 8.47 0.96 0.30
C SER A 24 8.84 -0.34 1.01
N ASN A 25 8.83 -0.35 2.35
CA ASN A 25 9.11 -1.54 3.14
C ASN A 25 8.00 -2.59 3.02
N GLU A 26 6.72 -2.18 3.13
CA GLU A 26 5.58 -3.08 2.95
C GLU A 26 5.54 -3.68 1.54
N LEU A 27 5.86 -2.88 0.52
CA LEU A 27 5.99 -3.33 -0.87
C LEU A 27 7.12 -4.35 -1.01
N HIS A 28 8.30 -4.07 -0.44
CA HIS A 28 9.44 -4.99 -0.46
C HIS A 28 9.10 -6.35 0.15
N VAL A 29 8.47 -6.37 1.33
CA VAL A 29 8.02 -7.60 1.99
C VAL A 29 7.01 -8.35 1.12
N THR A 30 6.09 -7.64 0.47
CA THR A 30 5.10 -8.23 -0.43
C THR A 30 5.77 -8.89 -1.64
N HIS A 31 6.70 -8.21 -2.30
CA HIS A 31 7.50 -8.78 -3.39
C HIS A 31 8.28 -10.02 -2.95
N GLN A 32 8.91 -9.97 -1.78
CA GLN A 32 9.65 -11.12 -1.24
C GLN A 32 8.72 -12.33 -1.02
N ARG A 33 7.51 -12.10 -0.49
CA ARG A 33 6.51 -13.17 -0.27
C ARG A 33 5.99 -13.74 -1.59
N LEU A 34 5.73 -12.89 -2.59
CA LEU A 34 5.33 -13.33 -3.92
C LEU A 34 6.43 -14.19 -4.58
N HIS A 35 7.68 -13.76 -4.49
CA HIS A 35 8.81 -14.54 -5.01
C HIS A 35 8.96 -15.89 -4.30
N ALA A 36 8.83 -15.92 -2.97
CA ALA A 36 8.87 -17.16 -2.20
C ALA A 36 7.72 -18.10 -2.58
N MET A 37 6.52 -17.56 -2.79
CA MET A 37 5.35 -18.32 -3.22
C MET A 37 5.56 -18.93 -4.60
N GLU A 38 6.03 -18.16 -5.59
CA GLU A 38 6.38 -18.68 -6.93
C GLU A 38 7.45 -19.77 -6.84
N ALA A 39 8.53 -19.52 -6.09
CA ALA A 39 9.61 -20.49 -5.92
C ALA A 39 9.12 -21.82 -5.32
N LEU A 40 8.19 -21.77 -4.35
CA LEU A 40 7.58 -22.96 -3.78
C LEU A 40 6.71 -23.70 -4.81
N LEU A 41 5.85 -22.99 -5.53
CA LEU A 41 4.97 -23.58 -6.55
C LEU A 41 5.77 -24.23 -7.68
N VAL A 42 6.86 -23.58 -8.12
CA VAL A 42 7.80 -24.14 -9.11
C VAL A 42 8.48 -25.41 -8.58
N ARG A 43 8.98 -25.39 -7.34
CA ARG A 43 9.61 -26.57 -6.71
C ARG A 43 8.63 -27.73 -6.55
N HIS A 44 7.34 -27.44 -6.37
CA HIS A 44 6.27 -28.44 -6.31
C HIS A 44 5.72 -28.84 -7.68
N GLY A 45 6.22 -28.27 -8.78
CA GLY A 45 5.78 -28.59 -10.14
C GLY A 45 4.38 -28.08 -10.49
N VAL A 46 3.86 -27.09 -9.76
CA VAL A 46 2.53 -26.49 -10.00
C VAL A 46 2.60 -25.42 -11.10
N LEU A 47 3.69 -24.64 -11.10
CA LEU A 47 3.96 -23.60 -12.10
C LEU A 47 5.34 -23.84 -12.71
N SER A 48 5.53 -23.39 -13.94
CA SER A 48 6.85 -23.21 -14.54
C SER A 48 7.49 -21.89 -14.09
N ALA A 49 8.82 -21.83 -14.05
CA ALA A 49 9.52 -20.63 -13.62
C ALA A 49 9.21 -19.45 -14.55
N GLY A 50 8.81 -18.30 -13.98
CA GLY A 50 8.45 -17.11 -14.75
C GLY A 50 7.01 -17.12 -15.28
N GLU A 51 6.26 -18.22 -15.12
CA GLU A 51 4.86 -18.32 -15.56
C GLU A 51 3.97 -17.28 -14.86
N LEU A 52 4.21 -17.04 -13.56
CA LEU A 52 3.50 -16.02 -12.80
C LEU A 52 3.76 -14.60 -13.34
N SER A 53 5.00 -14.33 -13.78
CA SER A 53 5.38 -13.01 -14.31
C SER A 53 4.92 -12.80 -15.76
N ALA A 54 4.72 -13.89 -16.51
CA ALA A 54 4.23 -13.87 -17.88
C ALA A 54 2.71 -13.99 -17.98
N LEU A 55 2.00 -14.16 -16.85
CA LEU A 55 0.55 -14.24 -16.81
C LEU A 55 -0.05 -12.93 -17.35
N GLU A 56 -0.73 -13.02 -18.49
CA GLU A 56 -1.60 -11.97 -18.98
C GLU A 56 -2.98 -12.15 -18.35
N PRO A 57 -3.48 -11.17 -17.57
CA PRO A 57 -4.82 -11.24 -17.01
C PRO A 57 -5.86 -11.32 -18.13
N THR A 58 -6.89 -12.11 -17.91
CA THR A 58 -8.10 -12.04 -18.75
C THR A 58 -8.75 -10.66 -18.63
N GLU A 59 -9.63 -10.30 -19.58
CA GLU A 59 -10.35 -9.01 -19.53
C GLU A 59 -11.10 -8.81 -18.20
N GLU A 60 -11.69 -9.88 -17.65
CA GLU A 60 -12.40 -9.81 -16.38
C GLU A 60 -11.45 -9.65 -15.18
N GLU A 61 -10.33 -10.36 -15.15
CA GLU A 61 -9.31 -10.18 -14.11
C GLU A 61 -8.69 -8.78 -14.17
N GLN A 62 -8.41 -8.28 -15.38
CA GLN A 62 -7.91 -6.93 -15.60
C GLN A 62 -8.89 -5.87 -15.07
N ARG A 63 -10.19 -6.03 -15.33
CA ARG A 63 -11.23 -5.15 -14.80
C ARG A 63 -11.23 -5.12 -13.27
N ILE A 64 -11.09 -6.27 -12.62
CA ILE A 64 -11.00 -6.37 -11.15
C ILE A 64 -9.75 -5.64 -10.63
N LEU A 65 -8.60 -5.82 -11.28
CA LEU A 65 -7.35 -5.16 -10.92
C LEU A 65 -7.42 -3.64 -11.08
N ASP A 66 -8.04 -3.16 -12.17
CA ASP A 66 -8.25 -1.73 -12.41
C ASP A 66 -9.19 -1.11 -11.36
N GLU A 67 -10.29 -1.78 -11.00
CA GLU A 67 -11.18 -1.33 -9.92
C GLU A 67 -10.50 -1.29 -8.55
N GLN A 68 -9.56 -2.20 -8.29
CA GLN A 68 -8.77 -2.19 -7.06
C GLN A 68 -7.78 -1.01 -7.07
N ARG A 69 -7.06 -0.80 -8.18
CA ARG A 69 -6.14 0.32 -8.35
C ARG A 69 -6.87 1.65 -8.17
N ASP A 70 -8.01 1.83 -8.83
CA ASP A 70 -8.76 3.08 -8.80
C ASP A 70 -9.27 3.39 -7.38
N ARG A 71 -9.69 2.36 -6.61
CA ARG A 71 -10.03 2.51 -5.18
C ARG A 71 -8.85 2.96 -4.34
N VAL A 72 -7.66 2.41 -4.58
CA VAL A 72 -6.44 2.83 -3.87
C VAL A 72 -6.08 4.27 -4.21
N ILE A 73 -6.09 4.64 -5.49
CA ILE A 73 -5.80 6.01 -5.94
C ILE A 73 -6.81 7.00 -5.36
N ALA A 74 -8.10 6.69 -5.42
CA ALA A 74 -9.14 7.55 -4.84
C ALA A 74 -8.94 7.77 -3.33
N ARG A 75 -8.54 6.71 -2.60
CA ARG A 75 -8.21 6.82 -1.16
C ARG A 75 -7.01 7.72 -0.92
N LEU A 76 -5.94 7.57 -1.70
CA LEU A 76 -4.73 8.39 -1.59
C LEU A 76 -5.03 9.86 -1.90
N MET A 77 -5.76 10.12 -3.00
CA MET A 77 -6.17 11.48 -3.36
C MET A 77 -7.00 12.12 -2.25
N ARG A 78 -7.92 11.38 -1.62
CA ARG A 78 -8.67 11.90 -0.48
C ARG A 78 -7.76 12.31 0.67
N ILE A 79 -6.76 11.49 1.04
CA ILE A 79 -5.79 11.82 2.10
C ILE A 79 -5.02 13.11 1.75
N VAL A 80 -4.67 13.29 0.48
CA VAL A 80 -3.94 14.49 0.00
C VAL A 80 -4.83 15.74 -0.03
N THR A 81 -6.11 15.59 -0.40
CA THR A 81 -7.06 16.71 -0.53
C THR A 81 -7.83 17.03 0.75
N GLU A 82 -7.80 16.13 1.74
CA GLU A 82 -8.45 16.30 3.04
C GLU A 82 -7.80 17.49 3.76
N SER A 83 -8.60 18.53 4.02
CA SER A 83 -8.15 19.72 4.74
C SER A 83 -8.42 19.53 6.23
N GLY A 84 -7.35 19.35 7.02
CA GLY A 84 -7.40 19.15 8.47
C GLY A 84 -5.99 18.96 9.07
N PRO A 85 -5.82 19.04 10.40
CA PRO A 85 -4.49 18.88 11.02
C PRO A 85 -3.90 17.49 10.73
N ALA A 86 -2.66 17.48 10.23
CA ALA A 86 -1.92 16.31 9.72
C ALA A 86 -1.58 15.21 10.76
N GLU A 87 -2.23 15.23 11.92
CA GLU A 87 -2.02 14.28 13.02
C GLU A 87 -2.99 13.09 12.94
N HIS A 88 -4.07 13.19 12.15
CA HIS A 88 -5.03 12.09 11.92
C HIS A 88 -5.63 12.11 10.50
N PRO A 89 -4.95 11.58 9.47
CA PRO A 89 -5.60 11.34 8.18
C PRO A 89 -6.78 10.37 8.35
N LEU A 90 -7.90 10.60 7.65
CA LEU A 90 -9.11 9.74 7.69
C LEU A 90 -9.91 9.78 9.01
N ARG A 91 -9.87 10.88 9.78
CA ARG A 91 -10.55 10.99 11.09
C ARG A 91 -12.03 10.59 11.02
N ASP A 92 -12.77 11.09 10.03
CA ASP A 92 -14.20 10.80 9.89
C ASP A 92 -14.49 9.33 9.58
N GLN A 93 -13.57 8.64 8.89
CA GLN A 93 -13.68 7.20 8.65
C GLN A 93 -13.33 6.38 9.89
N TRP A 94 -12.33 6.79 10.66
CA TRP A 94 -12.02 6.16 11.94
C TRP A 94 -13.18 6.31 12.94
N GLU A 95 -13.74 7.51 13.08
CA GLU A 95 -14.87 7.80 13.97
C GLU A 95 -16.14 7.04 13.54
N SER A 96 -16.46 6.99 12.25
CA SER A 96 -17.61 6.21 11.76
C SER A 96 -17.43 4.69 11.87
N THR A 97 -16.20 4.17 11.85
CA THR A 97 -15.91 2.75 12.09
C THR A 97 -16.06 2.41 13.58
N LEU A 98 -15.59 3.30 14.47
CA LEU A 98 -15.76 3.14 15.93
C LEU A 98 -17.24 3.21 16.34
N GLN A 99 -18.03 4.11 15.75
CA GLN A 99 -19.47 4.23 16.02
C GLN A 99 -20.31 3.03 15.53
N LYS A 100 -19.81 2.23 14.57
CA LYS A 100 -20.50 1.02 14.09
C LYS A 100 -20.21 -0.22 14.92
N THR A 101 -19.23 -0.15 15.83
CA THR A 101 -18.73 -1.31 16.60
C THR A 101 -19.03 -1.19 18.10
N GLY A 102 -19.60 -0.05 18.55
CA GLY A 102 -20.12 0.16 19.91
C GLY A 102 -21.64 0.17 19.93
#